data_AF-A0A238LEV0-F1
#
_entry.id   AF-A0A238LEV0-F1
#
_cell.length_a   1.000
_cell.length_b   1.000
_cell.length_c   1.000
_cell.angle_alpha   90.00
_cell.angle_beta   90.00
_cell.angle_gamma   90.00
#
_symmetry.space_group_name_H-M   'P 1'
#
loop_
_entity.id
_entity.type
_entity.pdbx_description
1 polymer ?
#
loop_
_entity_poly.entity_id
_entity_poly.type
_entity_poly.pdbx_seq_one_letter_code
_entity_poly.pdbx_strand_id
1 'polypeptide(L)'
;MERPDSPYFGDPKFQALQRARDLQVAELLDQPGAVIHARAFTSDDPESLGWSRIRKVMVDDGMVSLRGVDERLVERACDELSSFNPVVHRWDLFMADAETLRTVCRPIAALPLPDGVIRTPDAEITTELTHEVQKFLSAHGVSPFSKDALLGRLFPAKLLVLQHSDGRIAAAGFAAMTHNRYSPFAGVAWVGLIAVDPELRGLGLGKQVDALSNLAAVEELGATATMEFVARDNIPSRAMLESCGLRHVTGKSVVILSTSTDRITR
;
A
#
# COMPACT_ATOMS: atom_id res chain seq x y z
N MET A 1 23.20 11.80 -2.35
CA MET A 1 23.25 11.37 -0.94
C MET A 1 21.90 11.68 -0.32
N GLU A 2 21.12 10.66 0.04
CA GLU A 2 19.81 10.85 0.67
C GLU A 2 20.00 11.52 2.04
N ARG A 3 19.22 12.56 2.32
CA ARG A 3 19.30 13.27 3.61
C ARG A 3 18.36 12.56 4.59
N PRO A 4 18.85 12.09 5.76
CA PRO A 4 18.01 11.46 6.77
C PRO A 4 16.83 12.34 7.19
N ASP A 5 16.97 13.66 7.11
CA ASP A 5 15.92 14.62 7.50
C ASP A 5 14.86 14.85 6.41
N SER A 6 15.05 14.31 5.20
CA SER A 6 14.03 14.42 4.13
C SER A 6 12.78 13.63 4.51
N PRO A 7 11.57 14.20 4.40
CA PRO A 7 10.33 13.44 4.58
C PRO A 7 10.07 12.47 3.42
N TYR A 8 10.76 12.66 2.29
CA TYR A 8 10.62 11.88 1.07
C TYR A 8 11.83 10.97 0.83
N PHE A 9 11.59 9.80 0.25
CA PHE A 9 12.61 8.76 0.06
C PHE A 9 12.73 8.31 -1.42
N GLY A 10 13.91 7.86 -1.82
CA GLY A 10 14.17 7.31 -3.15
C GLY A 10 14.78 8.33 -4.11
N ASP A 11 14.73 8.05 -5.41
CA ASP A 11 15.26 8.98 -6.42
C ASP A 11 14.44 10.29 -6.46
N PRO A 12 14.99 11.37 -7.09
CA PRO A 12 14.29 12.66 -7.15
C PRO A 12 12.88 12.59 -7.77
N LYS A 13 12.63 11.66 -8.69
CA LYS A 13 11.32 11.51 -9.32
C LYS A 13 10.31 10.95 -8.31
N PHE A 14 10.67 9.89 -7.58
CA PHE A 14 9.79 9.34 -6.53
C PHE A 14 9.60 10.29 -5.36
N GLN A 15 10.64 11.05 -4.97
CA GLN A 15 10.50 12.10 -3.96
C GLN A 15 9.52 13.20 -4.41
N ALA A 16 9.57 13.61 -5.68
CA ALA A 16 8.63 14.57 -6.24
C ALA A 16 7.19 14.04 -6.25
N LEU A 17 6.99 12.77 -6.62
CA LEU A 17 5.67 12.13 -6.57
C LEU A 17 5.12 12.04 -5.14
N GLN A 18 5.94 11.64 -4.16
CA GLN A 18 5.53 11.63 -2.75
C GLN A 18 5.13 13.03 -2.27
N ARG A 19 5.96 14.04 -2.56
CA ARG A 19 5.66 15.43 -2.22
C ARG A 19 4.35 15.91 -2.85
N ALA A 20 4.12 15.61 -4.13
CA ALA A 20 2.90 15.99 -4.82
C ALA A 20 1.67 15.34 -4.20
N ARG A 21 1.77 14.06 -3.80
CA ARG A 21 0.66 13.34 -3.16
C ARG A 21 0.37 13.84 -1.76
N ASP A 22 1.39 14.11 -0.95
CA ASP A 22 1.22 14.64 0.41
C ASP A 22 0.50 16.00 0.40
N LEU A 23 0.87 16.89 -0.51
CA LEU A 23 0.25 18.20 -0.66
C LEU A 23 -1.22 18.13 -1.14
N GLN A 24 -1.61 17.04 -1.79
CA GLN A 24 -2.95 16.86 -2.33
C GLN A 24 -3.93 16.22 -1.34
N VAL A 25 -3.46 15.69 -0.21
CA VAL A 25 -4.31 14.91 0.72
C VAL A 25 -5.59 15.65 1.12
N ALA A 26 -5.48 16.93 1.51
CA ALA A 26 -6.63 17.74 1.91
C ALA A 26 -7.70 17.85 0.81
N GLU A 27 -7.28 17.90 -0.46
CA GLU A 27 -8.18 17.93 -1.61
C GLU A 27 -8.78 16.54 -1.88
N LEU A 28 -7.95 15.50 -1.89
CA LEU A 28 -8.37 14.14 -2.26
C LEU A 28 -9.30 13.50 -1.21
N LEU A 29 -9.22 13.93 0.05
CA LEU A 29 -10.14 13.52 1.12
C LEU A 29 -11.59 13.84 0.79
N ASP A 30 -11.86 14.80 -0.10
CA ASP A 30 -13.21 15.20 -0.45
C ASP A 30 -13.51 15.27 -1.96
N GLN A 31 -12.74 14.53 -2.75
CA GLN A 31 -12.89 14.49 -4.20
C GLN A 31 -13.51 13.15 -4.64
N PRO A 32 -14.71 13.15 -5.26
CA PRO A 32 -15.29 11.95 -5.85
C PRO A 32 -14.31 11.23 -6.78
N GLY A 33 -14.21 9.92 -6.62
CA GLY A 33 -13.33 9.04 -7.39
C GLY A 33 -11.84 9.15 -7.09
N ALA A 34 -11.40 9.94 -6.10
CA ALA A 34 -10.01 10.02 -5.68
C ALA A 34 -9.65 9.03 -4.55
N VAL A 35 -8.41 8.53 -4.58
CA VAL A 35 -7.83 7.70 -3.52
C VAL A 35 -6.48 8.28 -3.09
N ILE A 36 -6.26 8.34 -1.78
CA ILE A 36 -4.99 8.81 -1.20
C ILE A 36 -3.99 7.66 -1.18
N HIS A 37 -3.01 7.65 -2.09
CA HIS A 37 -2.04 6.56 -2.22
C HIS A 37 -0.59 6.99 -1.89
N ALA A 38 -0.36 8.24 -1.48
CA ALA A 38 0.92 8.78 -0.99
C ALA A 38 2.15 8.72 -1.94
N ARG A 39 2.09 8.00 -3.08
CA ARG A 39 3.19 7.89 -4.06
C ARG A 39 2.76 7.82 -5.53
N ALA A 40 1.47 7.66 -5.79
CA ALA A 40 0.89 7.68 -7.12
C ALA A 40 -0.48 8.32 -7.06
N PHE A 41 -0.84 9.12 -8.06
CA PHE A 41 -2.20 9.63 -8.14
C PHE A 41 -3.12 8.44 -8.43
N THR A 42 -4.21 8.31 -7.68
CA THR A 42 -5.03 7.09 -7.72
C THR A 42 -6.51 7.42 -7.76
N SER A 43 -7.25 6.63 -8.54
CA SER A 43 -8.69 6.69 -8.64
C SER A 43 -9.32 5.31 -8.46
N ASP A 44 -10.49 5.25 -7.83
CA ASP A 44 -11.35 4.06 -7.77
C ASP A 44 -12.68 4.27 -8.53
N ASP A 45 -12.95 5.50 -8.98
CA ASP A 45 -14.01 5.84 -9.90
C ASP A 45 -13.54 6.95 -10.88
N PRO A 46 -12.93 6.57 -12.01
CA PRO A 46 -12.41 7.51 -13.02
C PRO A 46 -13.47 8.40 -13.65
N GLU A 47 -14.72 7.93 -13.72
CA GLU A 47 -15.83 8.69 -14.30
C GLU A 47 -16.19 9.87 -13.42
N SER A 48 -16.34 9.62 -12.12
CA SER A 48 -16.65 10.65 -11.13
C SER A 48 -15.49 11.63 -10.94
N LEU A 49 -14.25 11.15 -11.04
CA LEU A 49 -13.06 12.00 -10.95
C LEU A 49 -12.87 12.89 -12.19
N GLY A 50 -13.20 12.35 -13.36
CA GLY A 50 -13.10 13.00 -14.65
C GLY A 50 -11.78 12.71 -15.39
N TRP A 51 -11.92 12.21 -16.63
CA TRP A 51 -10.80 11.84 -17.50
C TRP A 51 -9.84 12.99 -17.84
N SER A 52 -10.32 14.23 -17.87
CA SER A 52 -9.45 15.40 -18.09
C SER A 52 -8.43 15.58 -16.97
N ARG A 53 -8.81 15.29 -15.72
CA ARG A 53 -7.89 15.33 -14.57
C ARG A 53 -6.89 14.19 -14.64
N ILE A 54 -7.35 12.99 -14.98
CA ILE A 54 -6.51 11.79 -15.15
C ILE A 54 -5.46 12.00 -16.25
N ARG A 55 -5.84 12.56 -17.40
CA ARG A 55 -4.90 12.94 -18.46
C ARG A 55 -3.86 13.96 -17.99
N LYS A 56 -4.29 14.99 -17.26
CA LYS A 56 -3.36 15.98 -16.71
C LYS A 56 -2.32 15.35 -15.80
N VAL A 57 -2.75 14.45 -14.91
CA VAL A 57 -1.85 13.68 -14.05
C VAL A 57 -0.90 12.81 -14.89
N MET A 58 -1.38 12.15 -15.93
CA MET A 58 -0.52 11.36 -16.82
C MET A 58 0.56 12.23 -17.50
N VAL A 59 0.24 13.47 -17.88
CA VAL A 59 1.22 14.45 -18.41
C VAL A 59 2.25 14.82 -17.34
N ASP A 60 1.79 15.17 -16.15
CA ASP A 60 2.63 15.75 -15.09
C ASP A 60 3.53 14.67 -14.42
N ASP A 61 2.96 13.49 -14.16
CA ASP A 61 3.57 12.45 -13.32
C ASP A 61 4.04 11.22 -14.14
N GLY A 62 3.56 11.08 -15.38
CA GLY A 62 3.85 9.93 -16.25
C GLY A 62 3.17 8.62 -15.85
N MET A 63 2.31 8.64 -14.84
CA MET A 63 1.60 7.46 -14.36
C MET A 63 0.30 7.82 -13.62
N VAL A 64 -0.65 6.89 -13.63
CA VAL A 64 -1.86 6.94 -12.81
C VAL A 64 -2.26 5.52 -12.38
N SER A 65 -2.77 5.39 -11.16
CA SER A 65 -3.28 4.11 -10.65
C SER A 65 -4.80 4.09 -10.62
N LEU A 66 -5.39 2.96 -11.02
CA LEU A 66 -6.82 2.69 -10.86
C LEU A 66 -7.03 1.49 -9.94
N ARG A 67 -7.92 1.59 -8.95
CA ARG A 67 -8.19 0.54 -7.96
C ARG A 67 -9.60 -0.03 -8.09
N GLY A 68 -9.74 -1.35 -7.98
CA GLY A 68 -11.05 -2.01 -8.00
C GLY A 68 -11.76 -1.95 -9.36
N VAL A 69 -10.98 -1.85 -10.45
CA VAL A 69 -11.50 -1.72 -11.81
C VAL A 69 -11.65 -3.06 -12.48
N ASP A 70 -12.68 -3.19 -13.33
CA ASP A 70 -12.86 -4.35 -14.22
C ASP A 70 -12.16 -4.15 -15.57
N GLU A 71 -12.18 -5.19 -16.41
CA GLU A 71 -11.50 -5.15 -17.72
C GLU A 71 -12.02 -4.03 -18.61
N ARG A 72 -13.34 -3.82 -18.64
CA ARG A 72 -13.95 -2.78 -19.48
C ARG A 72 -13.44 -1.39 -19.10
N LEU A 73 -13.29 -1.12 -17.81
CA LEU A 73 -12.77 0.17 -17.35
C LEU A 73 -11.25 0.29 -17.62
N VAL A 74 -10.50 -0.82 -17.59
CA VAL A 74 -9.09 -0.83 -18.01
C VAL A 74 -8.95 -0.52 -19.50
N GLU A 75 -9.75 -1.15 -20.36
CA GLU A 75 -9.80 -0.89 -21.80
C GLU A 75 -10.11 0.58 -22.07
N ARG A 76 -11.16 1.11 -21.43
CA ARG A 76 -11.51 2.54 -21.53
C ARG A 76 -10.37 3.46 -21.07
N ALA A 77 -9.69 3.12 -19.98
CA ALA A 77 -8.54 3.90 -19.52
C ALA A 77 -7.40 3.91 -20.54
N CYS A 78 -7.17 2.79 -21.23
CA CYS A 78 -6.19 2.71 -22.31
C CYS A 78 -6.60 3.59 -23.51
N ASP A 79 -7.88 3.62 -23.87
CA ASP A 79 -8.39 4.49 -24.94
C ASP A 79 -8.23 5.98 -24.59
N GLU A 80 -8.68 6.37 -23.39
CA GLU A 80 -8.63 7.76 -22.90
C GLU A 80 -7.19 8.28 -22.72
N LEU A 81 -6.23 7.38 -22.55
CA LEU A 81 -4.80 7.66 -22.39
C LEU A 81 -3.95 7.18 -23.58
N SER A 82 -4.58 6.83 -24.70
CA SER A 82 -3.89 6.22 -25.86
C SER A 82 -2.74 7.08 -26.41
N SER A 83 -2.85 8.40 -26.35
CA SER A 83 -1.80 9.33 -26.78
C SER A 83 -0.48 9.20 -26.00
N PHE A 84 -0.50 8.53 -24.84
CA PHE A 84 0.68 8.30 -24.00
C PHE A 84 1.32 6.93 -24.20
N ASN A 85 0.73 6.06 -25.05
CA ASN A 85 1.14 4.66 -25.22
C ASN A 85 1.36 3.93 -23.88
N PRO A 86 0.33 3.88 -22.99
CA PRO A 86 0.53 3.43 -21.62
C PRO A 86 0.88 1.95 -21.55
N VAL A 87 1.86 1.62 -20.71
CA VAL A 87 2.10 0.27 -20.22
C VAL A 87 1.18 0.02 -19.02
N VAL A 88 0.43 -1.08 -19.07
CA VAL A 88 -0.49 -1.47 -17.99
C VAL A 88 0.18 -2.49 -17.07
N HIS A 89 0.46 -2.07 -15.84
CA HIS A 89 0.89 -2.95 -14.77
C HIS A 89 -0.32 -3.40 -13.95
N ARG A 90 -0.42 -4.67 -13.59
CA ARG A 90 -1.64 -5.25 -13.03
C ARG A 90 -1.41 -6.11 -11.79
N TRP A 91 -2.30 -5.95 -10.82
CA TRP A 91 -2.36 -6.73 -9.58
C TRP A 91 -3.79 -7.23 -9.37
N ASP A 92 -3.90 -8.44 -8.82
CA ASP A 92 -5.17 -9.02 -8.41
C ASP A 92 -5.60 -8.41 -7.06
N LEU A 93 -6.89 -8.16 -6.88
CA LEU A 93 -7.46 -7.57 -5.67
C LEU A 93 -7.91 -8.66 -4.70
N PHE A 94 -7.51 -8.56 -3.44
CA PHE A 94 -7.91 -9.46 -2.36
C PHE A 94 -8.61 -8.66 -1.25
N MET A 95 -9.67 -9.21 -0.67
CA MET A 95 -10.42 -8.55 0.41
C MET A 95 -10.93 -9.56 1.45
N ALA A 96 -11.14 -9.07 2.68
CA ALA A 96 -11.91 -9.75 3.72
C ALA A 96 -12.57 -8.73 4.64
N ASP A 97 -13.72 -9.09 5.21
CA ASP A 97 -14.40 -8.26 6.21
C ASP A 97 -13.74 -8.36 7.60
N ALA A 98 -14.07 -7.40 8.47
CA ALA A 98 -13.49 -7.32 9.80
C ALA A 98 -13.76 -8.53 10.70
N GLU A 99 -14.87 -9.26 10.50
CA GLU A 99 -15.18 -10.47 11.28
C GLU A 99 -14.27 -11.63 10.89
N THR A 100 -14.13 -11.85 9.58
CA THR A 100 -13.22 -12.84 9.00
C THR A 100 -11.79 -12.57 9.42
N LEU A 101 -11.34 -11.32 9.31
CA LEU A 101 -9.99 -10.92 9.70
C LEU A 101 -9.73 -11.14 11.19
N ARG A 102 -10.67 -10.79 12.08
CA ARG A 102 -10.50 -11.08 13.51
C ARG A 102 -10.41 -12.57 13.78
N THR A 103 -11.24 -13.36 13.12
CA THR A 103 -11.27 -14.82 13.27
C THR A 103 -9.96 -15.46 12.82
N VAL A 104 -9.43 -15.06 11.65
CA VAL A 104 -8.28 -15.72 11.02
C VAL A 104 -6.95 -15.12 11.51
N CYS A 105 -6.85 -13.79 11.63
CA CYS A 105 -5.59 -13.12 11.93
C CYS A 105 -5.23 -13.18 13.43
N ARG A 106 -6.20 -13.20 14.36
CA ARG A 106 -5.87 -13.23 15.81
C ARG A 106 -5.03 -14.45 16.21
N PRO A 107 -5.37 -15.70 15.82
CA PRO A 107 -4.53 -16.85 16.11
C PRO A 107 -3.13 -16.75 15.51
N ILE A 108 -3.02 -16.18 14.30
CA ILE A 108 -1.73 -15.98 13.61
C ILE A 108 -0.88 -14.96 14.35
N ALA A 109 -1.46 -13.81 14.70
CA ALA A 109 -0.79 -12.73 15.41
C ALA A 109 -0.36 -13.13 16.83
N ALA A 110 -1.08 -14.05 17.47
CA ALA A 110 -0.78 -14.57 18.80
C ALA A 110 0.35 -15.63 18.83
N LEU A 111 0.83 -16.08 17.67
CA LEU A 111 1.99 -16.97 17.62
C LEU A 111 3.23 -16.26 18.20
N PRO A 112 4.17 -16.99 18.82
CA PRO A 112 5.45 -16.40 19.20
C PRO A 112 6.18 -15.89 17.95
N LEU A 113 6.84 -14.74 18.08
CA LEU A 113 7.78 -14.26 17.06
C LEU A 113 9.02 -15.19 17.04
N PRO A 114 9.75 -15.27 15.91
CA PRO A 114 11.02 -16.01 15.88
C PRO A 114 12.00 -15.49 16.94
N ASP A 115 12.88 -16.37 17.41
CA ASP A 115 13.85 -16.04 18.46
C ASP A 115 14.65 -14.77 18.11
N GLY A 116 14.72 -13.84 19.05
CA GLY A 116 15.42 -12.56 18.87
C GLY A 116 14.62 -11.51 18.09
N VAL A 117 13.40 -11.80 17.61
CA VAL A 117 12.53 -10.82 16.97
C VAL A 117 11.51 -10.27 17.97
N ILE A 118 11.39 -8.94 18.01
CA ILE A 118 10.48 -8.20 18.87
C ILE A 118 9.60 -7.25 18.05
N ARG A 119 8.38 -6.99 18.53
CA ARG A 119 7.54 -5.93 17.98
C ARG A 119 7.96 -4.58 18.56
N THR A 120 8.21 -3.61 17.70
CA THR A 120 8.45 -2.23 18.12
C THR A 120 7.14 -1.61 18.62
N PRO A 121 7.11 -1.05 19.85
CA PRO A 121 5.95 -0.30 20.34
C PRO A 121 5.67 0.95 19.50
N ASP A 122 4.41 1.31 19.30
CA ASP A 122 4.01 2.48 18.50
C ASP A 122 4.71 3.78 18.95
N ALA A 123 4.90 3.97 20.25
CA ALA A 123 5.56 5.15 20.82
C ALA A 123 7.06 5.26 20.46
N GLU A 124 7.68 4.15 20.05
CA GLU A 124 9.09 4.07 19.66
C GLU A 124 9.28 4.17 18.14
N ILE A 125 8.20 4.26 17.37
CA ILE A 125 8.26 4.48 15.91
C ILE A 125 8.56 5.95 15.62
N THR A 126 9.84 6.30 15.60
CA THR A 126 10.31 7.66 15.35
C THR A 126 10.48 7.98 13.86
N THR A 127 10.77 9.25 13.54
CA THR A 127 11.13 9.71 12.19
C THR A 127 12.40 9.02 11.67
N GLU A 128 13.34 8.71 12.55
CA GLU A 128 14.59 8.00 12.27
C GLU A 128 14.30 6.52 11.97
N LEU A 129 13.53 5.83 12.82
CA LEU A 129 13.14 4.45 12.54
C LEU A 129 12.32 4.34 11.24
N THR A 130 11.42 5.30 11.01
CA THR A 130 10.65 5.37 9.76
C THR A 130 11.57 5.50 8.55
N HIS A 131 12.67 6.25 8.65
CA HIS A 131 13.65 6.33 7.57
C HIS A 131 14.34 4.98 7.30
N GLU A 132 14.69 4.25 8.36
CA GLU A 132 15.24 2.89 8.21
C GLU A 132 14.22 1.93 7.61
N VAL A 133 12.94 2.07 7.93
CA VAL A 133 11.85 1.32 7.27
C VAL A 133 11.78 1.66 5.79
N GLN A 134 11.87 2.93 5.40
CA GLN A 134 11.88 3.31 3.98
C GLN A 134 13.04 2.66 3.22
N LYS A 135 14.25 2.63 3.81
CA LYS A 135 15.41 1.91 3.26
C LYS A 135 15.15 0.42 3.14
N PHE A 136 14.62 -0.19 4.20
CA PHE A 136 14.31 -1.62 4.26
C PHE A 136 13.31 -2.01 3.16
N LEU A 137 12.19 -1.28 3.04
CA LEU A 137 11.20 -1.51 1.98
C LEU A 137 11.81 -1.40 0.58
N SER A 138 12.58 -0.34 0.33
CA SER A 138 13.22 -0.11 -0.96
C SER A 138 14.20 -1.21 -1.34
N ALA A 139 15.03 -1.66 -0.39
CA ALA A 139 15.94 -2.79 -0.58
C ALA A 139 15.21 -4.11 -0.92
N HIS A 140 13.93 -4.21 -0.55
CA HIS A 140 13.05 -5.34 -0.82
C HIS A 140 12.19 -5.16 -2.08
N GLY A 141 12.46 -4.14 -2.90
CA GLY A 141 11.70 -3.87 -4.13
C GLY A 141 10.33 -3.25 -3.87
N VAL A 142 10.05 -2.83 -2.64
CA VAL A 142 8.83 -2.13 -2.25
C VAL A 142 9.13 -0.63 -2.19
N SER A 143 8.59 0.14 -3.13
CA SER A 143 8.67 1.59 -3.02
C SER A 143 8.03 2.04 -1.68
N PRO A 144 8.68 2.89 -0.88
CA PRO A 144 8.08 3.37 0.36
C PRO A 144 7.18 4.59 0.11
N PHE A 145 6.34 4.91 1.10
CA PHE A 145 5.64 6.20 1.17
C PHE A 145 6.52 7.26 1.87
N SER A 146 6.07 8.51 1.88
CA SER A 146 6.67 9.56 2.70
C SER A 146 6.57 9.24 4.20
N LYS A 147 7.43 9.85 5.00
CA LYS A 147 7.43 9.64 6.46
C LYS A 147 6.10 10.05 7.10
N ASP A 148 5.54 11.18 6.68
CA ASP A 148 4.29 11.68 7.25
C ASP A 148 3.10 10.77 6.89
N ALA A 149 3.10 10.18 5.69
CA ALA A 149 2.13 9.14 5.34
C ALA A 149 2.30 7.87 6.20
N LEU A 150 3.54 7.39 6.36
CA LEU A 150 3.84 6.18 7.16
C LEU A 150 3.50 6.37 8.64
N LEU A 151 3.69 7.56 9.18
CA LEU A 151 3.39 7.91 10.57
C LEU A 151 1.92 8.30 10.79
N GLY A 152 1.07 8.18 9.78
CA GLY A 152 -0.37 8.50 9.88
C GLY A 152 -0.67 9.98 10.14
N ARG A 153 0.26 10.89 9.80
CA ARG A 153 0.09 12.34 9.97
C ARG A 153 -0.78 12.97 8.88
N LEU A 154 -0.90 12.29 7.74
CA LEU A 154 -1.68 12.76 6.59
C LEU A 154 -3.09 12.16 6.55
N PHE A 155 -3.23 10.90 6.95
CA PHE A 155 -4.48 10.15 6.98
C PHE A 155 -4.36 9.04 8.04
N PRO A 156 -5.47 8.50 8.56
CA PRO A 156 -5.42 7.43 9.55
C PRO A 156 -4.63 6.23 9.02
N ALA A 157 -3.51 5.93 9.66
CA ALA A 157 -2.62 4.86 9.26
C ALA A 157 -1.84 4.27 10.44
N LYS A 158 -1.34 3.05 10.24
CA LYS A 158 -0.52 2.29 11.19
C LYS A 158 0.66 1.66 10.48
N LEU A 159 1.86 2.05 10.87
CA LEU A 159 3.09 1.36 10.52
C LEU A 159 3.41 0.33 11.60
N LEU A 160 3.67 -0.90 11.17
CA LEU A 160 4.09 -2.01 12.03
C LEU A 160 5.54 -2.32 11.71
N VAL A 161 6.37 -2.39 12.76
CA VAL A 161 7.78 -2.72 12.65
C VAL A 161 8.09 -3.86 13.61
N LEU A 162 8.73 -4.90 13.08
CA LEU A 162 9.37 -5.95 13.85
C LEU A 162 10.87 -5.78 13.71
N GLN A 163 11.60 -5.86 14.82
CA GLN A 163 13.05 -5.69 14.86
C GLN A 163 13.72 -6.95 15.43
N HIS A 164 14.92 -7.21 14.95
CA HIS A 164 15.88 -8.06 15.67
C HIS A 164 16.27 -7.38 16.98
N SER A 165 16.77 -8.15 17.95
CA SER A 165 17.25 -7.65 19.24
C SER A 165 18.41 -6.66 19.14
N ASP A 166 19.12 -6.65 17.99
CA ASP A 166 20.19 -5.69 17.66
C ASP A 166 19.68 -4.38 17.03
N GLY A 167 18.36 -4.25 16.85
CA GLY A 167 17.71 -3.06 16.28
C GLY A 167 17.53 -3.07 14.76
N ARG A 168 18.06 -4.07 14.03
CA ARG A 168 17.79 -4.20 12.59
C ARG A 168 16.32 -4.54 12.34
N ILE A 169 15.76 -4.06 11.23
CA ILE A 169 14.37 -4.38 10.85
C ILE A 169 14.29 -5.83 10.38
N ALA A 170 13.48 -6.62 11.06
CA ALA A 170 13.15 -8.01 10.74
C ALA A 170 11.97 -8.11 9.77
N ALA A 171 10.95 -7.28 9.97
CA ALA A 171 9.82 -7.14 9.06
C ALA A 171 9.13 -5.79 9.22
N ALA A 172 8.43 -5.36 8.18
CA ALA A 172 7.58 -4.19 8.20
C ALA A 172 6.24 -4.49 7.52
N GLY A 173 5.19 -3.80 7.96
CA GLY A 173 3.88 -3.83 7.33
C GLY A 173 3.09 -2.55 7.62
N PHE A 174 2.06 -2.27 6.84
CA PHE A 174 1.36 -1.00 6.91
C PHE A 174 -0.14 -1.16 6.63
N ALA A 175 -0.96 -0.38 7.34
CA ALA A 175 -2.40 -0.27 7.13
C ALA A 175 -2.82 1.20 7.06
N ALA A 176 -3.75 1.56 6.18
CA ALA A 176 -4.25 2.92 6.06
C ALA A 176 -5.68 3.04 5.52
N MET A 177 -6.38 4.07 5.99
CA MET A 177 -7.68 4.49 5.49
C MET A 177 -7.50 5.45 4.30
N THR A 178 -7.37 4.89 3.10
CA THR A 178 -7.01 5.66 1.88
C THR A 178 -8.18 6.13 1.04
N HIS A 179 -9.37 5.54 1.26
CA HIS A 179 -10.58 5.82 0.50
C HIS A 179 -11.44 6.87 1.20
N ASN A 180 -11.95 7.84 0.43
CA ASN A 180 -12.85 8.86 0.96
C ASN A 180 -14.32 8.41 0.94
N ARG A 181 -15.22 9.27 1.43
CA ARG A 181 -16.65 8.97 1.60
C ARG A 181 -17.43 8.69 0.30
N TYR A 182 -16.89 9.06 -0.86
CA TYR A 182 -17.52 8.81 -2.16
C TYR A 182 -17.12 7.47 -2.77
N SER A 183 -16.06 6.85 -2.24
CA SER A 183 -15.53 5.60 -2.74
C SER A 183 -16.50 4.44 -2.51
N PRO A 184 -16.63 3.47 -3.46
CA PRO A 184 -17.29 2.19 -3.19
C PRO A 184 -16.56 1.38 -2.10
N PHE A 185 -15.33 1.75 -1.75
CA PHE A 185 -14.51 1.17 -0.70
C PHE A 185 -14.40 2.10 0.53
N ALA A 186 -15.33 3.03 0.72
CA ALA A 186 -15.39 3.84 1.93
C ALA A 186 -15.44 2.94 3.18
N GLY A 187 -14.56 3.19 4.16
CA GLY A 187 -14.43 2.36 5.36
C GLY A 187 -13.55 1.11 5.20
N VAL A 188 -13.06 0.81 4.00
CA VAL A 188 -12.09 -0.26 3.74
C VAL A 188 -10.66 0.29 3.89
N ALA A 189 -9.84 -0.38 4.68
CA ALA A 189 -8.42 -0.06 4.78
C ALA A 189 -7.62 -0.75 3.67
N TRP A 190 -6.60 -0.07 3.16
CA TRP A 190 -5.56 -0.70 2.38
C TRP A 190 -4.48 -1.24 3.32
N VAL A 191 -4.13 -2.52 3.17
CA VAL A 191 -2.99 -3.15 3.84
C VAL A 191 -1.91 -3.45 2.80
N GLY A 192 -0.64 -3.29 3.18
CA GLY A 192 0.47 -3.50 2.26
C GLY A 192 1.80 -3.04 2.82
N LEU A 193 2.75 -2.76 1.92
CA LEU A 193 4.16 -2.51 2.26
C LEU A 193 4.76 -3.62 3.13
N ILE A 194 4.32 -4.87 2.91
CA ILE A 194 4.84 -6.02 3.65
C ILE A 194 6.21 -6.39 3.11
N ALA A 195 7.22 -6.40 3.97
CA ALA A 195 8.56 -6.88 3.67
C ALA A 195 9.15 -7.63 4.86
N VAL A 196 9.99 -8.62 4.57
CA VAL A 196 10.63 -9.50 5.56
C VAL A 196 12.10 -9.68 5.21
N ASP A 197 12.95 -9.56 6.23
CA ASP A 197 14.38 -9.81 6.19
C ASP A 197 14.63 -11.18 5.52
N PRO A 198 15.52 -11.26 4.50
CA PRO A 198 15.81 -12.51 3.81
C PRO A 198 16.15 -13.68 4.74
N GLU A 199 16.82 -13.42 5.87
CA GLU A 199 17.22 -14.44 6.85
C GLU A 199 16.04 -15.09 7.57
N LEU A 200 14.89 -14.41 7.61
CA LEU A 200 13.69 -14.85 8.32
C LEU A 200 12.58 -15.33 7.37
N ARG A 201 12.85 -15.40 6.06
CA ARG A 201 11.89 -15.91 5.07
C ARG A 201 11.65 -17.40 5.25
N GLY A 202 10.43 -17.84 4.95
CA GLY A 202 10.01 -19.23 5.13
C GLY A 202 9.63 -19.60 6.56
N LEU A 203 9.88 -18.72 7.55
CA LEU A 203 9.51 -18.93 8.95
C LEU A 203 8.08 -18.47 9.30
N GLY A 204 7.28 -18.08 8.30
CA GLY A 204 5.92 -17.58 8.49
C GLY A 204 5.83 -16.11 8.93
N LEU A 205 6.95 -15.40 9.08
CA LEU A 205 6.97 -14.01 9.56
C LEU A 205 6.19 -13.03 8.65
N GLY A 206 6.20 -13.26 7.34
CA GLY A 206 5.40 -12.47 6.39
C GLY A 206 3.91 -12.54 6.68
N LYS A 207 3.39 -13.76 6.87
CA LYS A 207 2.01 -14.00 7.29
C LYS A 207 1.69 -13.36 8.64
N GLN A 208 2.64 -13.39 9.57
CA GLN A 208 2.43 -12.83 10.90
C GLN A 208 2.38 -11.30 10.89
N VAL A 209 3.30 -10.63 10.19
CA VAL A 209 3.26 -9.17 10.06
C VAL A 209 2.04 -8.70 9.28
N ASP A 210 1.63 -9.45 8.26
CA ASP A 210 0.42 -9.17 7.49
C ASP A 210 -0.86 -9.31 8.34
N ALA A 211 -0.97 -10.38 9.14
CA ALA A 211 -2.05 -10.54 10.10
C ALA A 211 -2.09 -9.42 11.15
N LEU A 212 -0.92 -8.99 11.65
CA LEU A 212 -0.82 -7.85 12.57
C LEU A 212 -1.28 -6.54 11.92
N SER A 213 -0.90 -6.28 10.67
CA SER A 213 -1.34 -5.09 9.93
C SER A 213 -2.85 -5.11 9.65
N ASN A 214 -3.41 -6.26 9.28
CA ASN A 214 -4.85 -6.43 9.11
C ASN A 214 -5.63 -6.22 10.43
N LEU A 215 -5.12 -6.70 11.56
CA LEU A 215 -5.73 -6.44 12.87
C LEU A 215 -5.64 -4.96 13.26
N ALA A 216 -4.49 -4.31 13.05
CA ALA A 216 -4.35 -2.88 13.29
C ALA A 216 -5.37 -2.07 12.47
N ALA A 217 -5.64 -2.48 11.23
CA ALA A 217 -6.66 -1.84 10.40
C ALA A 217 -8.06 -1.90 11.03
N VAL A 218 -8.50 -3.08 11.49
CA VAL A 218 -9.89 -3.28 11.95
C VAL A 218 -10.12 -2.98 13.43
N GLU A 219 -9.07 -3.05 14.25
CA GLU A 219 -9.15 -2.84 15.71
C GLU A 219 -8.71 -1.43 16.11
N GLU A 220 -7.76 -0.82 15.39
CA GLU A 220 -7.22 0.49 15.74
C GLU A 220 -7.68 1.61 14.79
N LEU A 221 -7.79 1.33 13.49
CA LEU A 221 -8.27 2.32 12.49
C LEU A 221 -9.78 2.26 12.25
N GLY A 222 -10.46 1.24 12.79
CA GLY A 222 -11.91 1.07 12.67
C GLY A 222 -12.39 0.65 11.28
N ALA A 223 -11.53 0.02 10.48
CA ALA A 223 -11.90 -0.46 9.15
C ALA A 223 -12.98 -1.55 9.21
N THR A 224 -13.92 -1.52 8.27
CA THR A 224 -14.99 -2.52 8.15
C THR A 224 -14.54 -3.76 7.36
N ALA A 225 -13.50 -3.59 6.54
CA ALA A 225 -12.84 -4.62 5.75
C ALA A 225 -11.42 -4.15 5.42
N THR A 226 -10.59 -5.06 4.92
CA THR A 226 -9.28 -4.72 4.33
C THR A 226 -9.24 -5.10 2.86
N MET A 227 -8.36 -4.42 2.13
CA MET A 227 -7.99 -4.76 0.76
C MET A 227 -6.48 -4.78 0.59
N GLU A 228 -6.03 -5.70 -0.24
CA GLU A 228 -4.62 -5.91 -0.55
C GLU A 228 -4.46 -6.31 -2.02
N PHE A 229 -3.29 -6.02 -2.60
CA PHE A 229 -3.03 -6.27 -4.01
C PHE A 229 -1.74 -7.03 -4.19
N VAL A 230 -1.76 -7.99 -5.11
CA VAL A 230 -0.62 -8.86 -5.37
C VAL A 230 -0.46 -9.12 -6.86
N ALA A 231 0.79 -9.10 -7.33
CA ALA A 231 1.08 -9.40 -8.72
C ALA A 231 0.72 -10.86 -9.00
N ARG A 232 0.18 -11.15 -10.19
CA ARG A 232 -0.35 -12.48 -10.51
C ARG A 232 0.67 -13.61 -10.35
N ASP A 233 1.91 -13.30 -10.63
CA ASP A 233 3.09 -14.16 -10.59
C ASP A 233 3.74 -14.26 -9.19
N ASN A 234 3.33 -13.43 -8.22
CA ASN A 234 3.84 -13.47 -6.86
C ASN A 234 3.07 -14.49 -6.01
N ILE A 235 3.33 -15.77 -6.27
CA ILE A 235 2.71 -16.92 -5.58
C ILE A 235 2.88 -16.84 -4.05
N PRO A 236 4.06 -16.52 -3.49
CA PRO A 236 4.22 -16.44 -2.03
C PRO A 236 3.32 -15.40 -1.37
N SER A 237 3.22 -14.20 -1.94
CA SER A 237 2.34 -13.16 -1.39
C SER A 237 0.87 -13.56 -1.53
N ARG A 238 0.45 -14.21 -2.63
CA ARG A 238 -0.93 -14.70 -2.77
C ARG A 238 -1.30 -15.68 -1.65
N ALA A 239 -0.43 -16.67 -1.41
CA ALA A 239 -0.63 -17.65 -0.35
C ALA A 239 -0.67 -16.99 1.04
N MET A 240 0.15 -15.96 1.27
CA MET A 240 0.12 -15.16 2.48
C MET A 240 -1.25 -14.51 2.69
N LEU A 241 -1.77 -13.77 1.71
CA LEU A 241 -3.06 -13.08 1.80
C LEU A 241 -4.21 -14.07 2.07
N GLU A 242 -4.22 -15.19 1.36
CA GLU A 242 -5.24 -16.22 1.53
C GLU A 242 -5.20 -16.86 2.93
N SER A 243 -4.00 -16.99 3.50
CA SER A 243 -3.80 -17.51 4.86
C SER A 243 -4.24 -16.54 5.95
N CYS A 244 -4.24 -15.23 5.67
CA CYS A 244 -4.82 -14.18 6.52
C CYS A 244 -6.34 -14.02 6.32
N GLY A 245 -6.95 -14.88 5.52
CA GLY A 245 -8.41 -14.92 5.32
C GLY A 245 -8.90 -14.08 4.15
N LEU A 246 -8.02 -13.35 3.47
CA LEU A 246 -8.40 -12.59 2.28
C LEU A 246 -8.75 -13.53 1.12
N ARG A 247 -9.65 -13.05 0.26
CA ARG A 247 -10.11 -13.78 -0.92
C ARG A 247 -10.00 -12.91 -2.16
N HIS A 248 -9.62 -13.54 -3.27
CA HIS A 248 -9.52 -12.87 -4.56
C HIS A 248 -10.91 -12.37 -5.01
N VAL A 249 -10.99 -11.08 -5.32
CA VAL A 249 -12.18 -10.43 -5.85
C VAL A 249 -12.20 -10.62 -7.37
N THR A 250 -12.89 -11.66 -7.80
CA THR A 250 -12.93 -12.05 -9.22
C THR A 250 -13.45 -10.91 -10.10
N GLY A 251 -12.75 -10.67 -11.22
CA GLY A 251 -13.11 -9.64 -12.19
C GLY A 251 -12.70 -8.22 -11.78
N LYS A 252 -12.06 -8.04 -10.61
CA LYS A 252 -11.54 -6.75 -10.17
C LYS A 252 -10.02 -6.79 -10.08
N SER A 253 -9.40 -5.68 -10.44
CA SER A 253 -7.95 -5.53 -10.42
C SER A 253 -7.54 -4.13 -9.99
N VAL A 254 -6.28 -4.02 -9.59
CA VAL A 254 -5.59 -2.74 -9.48
C VAL A 254 -4.63 -2.63 -10.64
N VAL A 255 -4.65 -1.49 -11.31
CA VAL A 255 -3.74 -1.20 -12.42
C VAL A 255 -2.95 0.08 -12.16
N ILE A 256 -1.76 0.14 -12.75
CA ILE A 256 -1.02 1.37 -12.94
C ILE A 256 -0.78 1.51 -14.44
N LEU A 257 -1.31 2.56 -15.04
CA LEU A 257 -0.98 2.97 -16.40
C LEU A 257 0.22 3.90 -16.31
N SER A 258 1.29 3.59 -17.05
CA SER A 258 2.58 4.28 -16.95
C SER A 258 3.18 4.51 -18.33
N THR A 259 3.90 5.62 -18.52
CA THR A 259 4.74 5.82 -19.71
C THR A 259 6.07 5.05 -19.65
N SER A 260 6.34 4.36 -18.53
CA SER A 260 7.52 3.52 -18.32
C SER A 260 7.15 2.04 -18.16
N THR A 261 8.04 1.17 -18.63
CA THR A 261 8.00 -0.28 -18.41
C THR A 261 8.37 -0.69 -16.98
N ASP A 262 8.95 0.22 -16.19
CA ASP A 262 9.32 -0.07 -14.81
C ASP A 262 8.10 -0.07 -13.88
N ARG A 263 7.97 -1.12 -13.05
CA ARG A 263 6.99 -1.16 -11.97
C ARG A 263 7.50 -0.33 -10.78
N ILE A 264 6.58 0.38 -10.12
CA ILE A 264 6.85 1.13 -8.87
C ILE A 264 7.20 0.17 -7.73
N THR A 265 6.57 -1.01 -7.71
CA THR A 265 6.84 -2.10 -6.75
C THR A 265 7.01 -3.38 -7.56
N ARG A 266 8.09 -4.11 -7.29
CA ARG A 266 8.43 -5.36 -7.99
C ARG A 266 7.63 -6.54 -7.46
#